data_AF-A0A644XQX9-F1
#
_entry.id   AF-A0A644XQX9-F1
#
_cell.length_a   1.000
_cell.length_b   1.000
_cell.length_c   1.000
_cell.angle_alpha   90.00
_cell.angle_beta   90.00
_cell.angle_gamma   90.00
#
_symmetry.space_group_name_H-M   'P 1'
#
loop_
_entity.id
_entity.type
_entity.pdbx_description
1 polymer ?
#
loop_
_entity_poly.entity_id
_entity_poly.type
_entity_poly.pdbx_seq_one_letter_code
_entity_poly.pdbx_strand_id
1 'polypeptide(L)' 'MCKENAIIRETAKKSGVHLWQVAEKLGLAESTFIRRLRHELPAEEQRKVLNAIAEISKEAC' A
#
# COMPACT_ATOMS: atom_id res chain seq x y z
N MET A 1 -18.40 1.65 -8.88
CA MET A 1 -17.70 0.81 -7.90
C MET A 1 -16.79 1.70 -7.07
N CYS A 2 -17.08 1.78 -5.77
CA CYS A 2 -16.61 2.80 -4.83
C CYS A 2 -15.10 2.76 -4.64
N LYS A 3 -14.45 3.92 -4.71
CA LYS A 3 -12.99 4.10 -4.81
C LYS A 3 -12.37 4.29 -3.43
N GLU A 4 -12.66 3.42 -2.47
CA GLU A 4 -12.32 3.67 -1.05
C GLU A 4 -10.86 3.36 -0.67
N ASN A 5 -9.90 3.38 -1.60
CA ASN A 5 -8.46 3.31 -1.32
C ASN A 5 -7.59 3.94 -2.42
N ALA A 6 -8.14 4.92 -3.17
CA ALA A 6 -7.43 5.59 -4.26
C ALA A 6 -6.10 6.20 -3.83
N ILE A 7 -6.04 6.72 -2.60
CA ILE A 7 -4.85 7.36 -2.01
C ILE A 7 -3.66 6.39 -1.96
N ILE A 8 -3.85 5.12 -1.54
CA ILE A 8 -2.75 4.14 -1.49
C ILE A 8 -2.23 3.88 -2.91
N ARG A 9 -3.13 3.75 -3.90
CA ARG A 9 -2.75 3.51 -5.30
C ARG A 9 -2.03 4.72 -5.90
N GLU A 10 -2.48 5.93 -5.58
CA GLU A 10 -1.82 7.16 -6.00
C GLU A 10 -0.45 7.34 -5.36
N THR A 11 -0.31 7.13 -4.06
CA THR A 11 0.99 7.24 -3.39
C THR A 11 1.97 6.19 -3.89
N ALA A 12 1.54 4.93 -4.02
CA ALA A 12 2.35 3.86 -4.62
C ALA A 12 2.81 4.24 -6.03
N LYS A 13 1.91 4.77 -6.87
CA LYS A 13 2.23 5.21 -8.23
C LYS A 13 3.18 6.43 -8.26
N LYS A 14 3.01 7.40 -7.35
CA LYS A 14 3.88 8.57 -7.23
C LYS A 14 5.29 8.20 -6.78
N SER A 15 5.40 7.23 -5.86
CA SER A 15 6.68 6.72 -5.37
C SER A 15 7.33 5.68 -6.28
N GLY A 16 6.65 5.24 -7.34
CA GLY A 16 7.14 4.16 -8.21
C GLY A 16 7.20 2.78 -7.51
N VAL A 17 6.50 2.63 -6.38
CA VAL A 17 6.50 1.41 -5.58
C VAL A 17 5.32 0.54 -5.98
N HIS A 18 5.58 -0.76 -6.16
CA HIS A 18 4.52 -1.71 -6.48
C HIS A 18 3.82 -2.22 -5.21
N LEU A 19 2.53 -2.54 -5.33
CA LEU A 19 1.72 -3.03 -4.20
C LEU A 19 2.28 -4.33 -3.60
N TRP A 20 2.90 -5.19 -4.41
CA TRP A 20 3.57 -6.41 -3.93
C TRP A 20 4.76 -6.10 -3.03
N GLN A 21 5.56 -5.06 -3.30
CA GLN A 21 6.72 -4.71 -2.47
C GLN A 21 6.28 -4.28 -1.07
N VAL A 22 5.17 -3.52 -1.00
CA VAL A 22 4.56 -3.11 0.26
C VAL A 22 4.00 -4.33 1.00
N ALA A 23 3.36 -5.24 0.28
CA ALA A 23 2.86 -6.48 0.85
C ALA A 23 4.00 -7.35 1.41
N GLU A 24 5.12 -7.48 0.69
CA GLU A 24 6.31 -8.19 1.16
C GLU A 24 6.93 -7.56 2.41
N LYS A 25 7.06 -6.22 2.47
CA LYS A 25 7.51 -5.52 3.68
C LYS A 25 6.57 -5.74 4.87
N LEU A 26 5.27 -5.87 4.61
CA LEU A 26 4.27 -6.18 5.64
C LEU A 26 4.20 -7.68 5.99
N GLY A 27 4.96 -8.55 5.30
CA GLY A 27 4.91 -10.00 5.48
C GLY A 27 3.59 -10.63 4.99
N LEU A 28 2.91 -9.96 4.05
CA LEU A 28 1.62 -10.37 3.51
C LEU A 28 1.73 -10.74 2.03
N ALA A 29 0.89 -11.65 1.57
CA ALA A 29 0.72 -11.92 0.15
C ALA A 29 0.01 -10.75 -0.56
N GLU A 30 0.41 -10.44 -1.79
CA GLU A 30 -0.23 -9.41 -2.64
C GLU A 30 -1.75 -9.62 -2.76
N SER A 31 -2.20 -10.87 -2.89
CA SER A 31 -3.62 -11.22 -2.99
C SER A 31 -4.42 -10.82 -1.74
N THR A 32 -3.82 -10.98 -0.57
CA THR A 32 -4.39 -10.57 0.73
C THR A 32 -4.43 -9.05 0.83
N PHE A 33 -3.39 -8.39 0.35
CA PHE A 33 -3.29 -6.93 0.32
C PHE A 33 -4.35 -6.29 -0.60
N ILE A 34 -4.51 -6.81 -1.82
CA ILE A 34 -5.55 -6.38 -2.77
C ILE A 34 -6.95 -6.68 -2.24
N ARG A 35 -7.16 -7.79 -1.51
CA ARG A 35 -8.42 -8.06 -0.82
C ARG A 35 -8.68 -7.04 0.28
N ARG A 36 -7.68 -6.70 1.10
CA ARG A 36 -7.81 -5.66 2.14
C ARG A 36 -8.10 -4.28 1.58
N LEU A 37 -7.51 -3.92 0.44
CA LEU A 37 -7.79 -2.67 -0.28
C LEU A 37 -9.23 -2.56 -0.83
N ARG A 38 -10.01 -3.65 -0.83
CA ARG A 38 -11.43 -3.64 -1.20
C ARG A 38 -12.38 -3.38 -0.02
N HIS A 39 -11.89 -3.44 1.20
CA HIS A 39 -12.64 -3.15 2.42
C HIS A 39 -12.15 -1.83 3.03
N GLU A 40 -13.00 -1.16 3.81
CA GLU A 40 -12.64 0.07 4.52
C GLU A 40 -11.52 -0.27 5.52
N LEU A 41 -10.29 0.16 5.19
CA LEU A 41 -9.15 0.01 6.07
C LEU A 41 -9.21 1.15 7.08
N PRO A 42 -9.06 0.87 8.40
CA PRO A 42 -8.92 1.93 9.38
C PRO A 42 -7.69 2.79 9.03
N ALA A 43 -7.78 4.09 9.30
CA ALA A 43 -6.75 5.07 8.95
C ALA A 43 -5.34 4.70 9.47
N GLU A 44 -5.27 3.94 10.57
CA GLU A 44 -4.02 3.41 11.11
C GLU A 44 -3.32 2.42 10.16
N GLU A 45 -4.05 1.46 9.59
CA GLU A 45 -3.48 0.51 8.63
C GLU A 45 -3.07 1.23 7.34
N GLN A 46 -3.85 2.23 6.91
CA GLN A 46 -3.51 3.07 5.77
C GLN A 46 -2.20 3.84 6.00
N ARG A 47 -1.98 4.36 7.22
CA ARG A 47 -0.70 5.00 7.60
C ARG A 47 0.47 4.03 7.59
N LYS A 48 0.31 2.80 8.09
CA LYS A 48 1.38 1.77 8.04
C LYS A 48 1.78 1.46 6.61
N VAL A 49 0.79 1.33 5.71
CA VAL A 49 1.01 1.11 4.28
C VAL A 49 1.76 2.30 3.66
N LEU A 50 1.34 3.53 3.93
CA LEU A 50 2.00 4.73 3.42
C LEU A 50 3.44 4.85 3.93
N ASN A 51 3.69 4.49 5.20
CA ASN A 51 5.03 4.50 5.76
C ASN A 51 5.92 3.43 5.10
N ALA A 52 5.41 2.21 4.92
CA ALA A 52 6.11 1.17 4.19
C ALA A 52 6.43 1.58 2.73
N ILE A 53 5.50 2.25 2.04
CA ILE A 53 5.77 2.82 0.70
C ILE A 53 6.89 3.85 0.76
N ALA A 54 6.89 4.75 1.75
CA ALA A 54 7.92 5.77 1.91
C ALA A 54 9.30 5.14 2.19
N GLU A 55 9.36 4.09 3.01
CA GLU A 55 10.61 3.36 3.27
C GLU A 55 11.13 2.66 2.01
N ILE A 56 10.28 1.91 1.30
CA ILE A 56 10.68 1.24 0.05
C ILE A 56 11.13 2.26 -0.99
N SER A 57 10.40 3.37 -1.12
CA SER A 57 10.75 4.44 -2.05
C SER A 57 12.08 5.09 -1.71
N LYS A 58 12.47 5.12 -0.43
CA LYS A 58 13.74 5.65 0.04
C LYS A 58 14.88 4.64 -0.13
N GLU A 59 14.62 3.34 0.03
CA GLU A 59 15.58 2.25 -0.21
C GLU A 59 15.88 2.04 -1.70
N ALA A 60 14.96 2.43 -2.60
CA ALA A 60 15.13 2.30 -4.05
C ALA A 60 15.93 3.45 -4.70
N CYS A 61 16.42 4.43 -3.93
CA CYS A 61 17.27 5.55 -4.35
C CYS A 61 18.72 5.28 -3.93
#